data_AF-A0A9D1GLJ5-F1
#
_entry.id   AF-A0A9D1GLJ5-F1
#
_cell.length_a   1.000
_cell.length_b   1.000
_cell.length_c   1.000
_cell.angle_alpha   90.00
_cell.angle_beta   90.00
_cell.angle_gamma   90.00
#
_symmetry.space_group_name_H-M   'P 1'
#
loop_
_entity.id
_entity.type
_entity.pdbx_description
1 polymer ?
#
loop_
_entity_poly.entity_id
_entity_poly.type
_entity_poly.pdbx_seq_one_letter_code
_entity_poly.pdbx_strand_id
1 'polypeptide(L)'
;MPSRLIFLLGGHDLEMITIADILNKLGIKFYDENLKWDNANLSRYSKQVTEFGNNPEYLICGIELKNDLGSLPVNYKLIDHHENNDKMPSSLEQVAEILGISLDRKHQLIAANDRGYITEMEKYGATSQEIKSIRKEDREAQGMSEENEKAAKNAIAENME
;
A
#
# COMPACT_ATOMS: atom_id res chain seq x y z
N MET A 1 0.10 21.80 -19.07
CA MET A 1 0.11 20.34 -19.36
C MET A 1 -0.25 19.64 -18.06
N PRO A 2 -1.04 18.57 -18.05
CA PRO A 2 -1.15 17.74 -16.85
C PRO A 2 0.24 17.18 -16.53
N SER A 3 0.64 17.24 -15.26
CA SER A 3 1.91 16.69 -14.81
C SER A 3 1.92 15.17 -15.00
N ARG A 4 3.03 14.62 -15.44
CA ARG A 4 3.26 13.17 -15.55
C ARG A 4 3.40 12.59 -14.14
N LEU A 5 2.64 11.54 -13.84
CA LEU A 5 2.66 10.88 -12.54
C LEU A 5 3.85 9.94 -12.42
N ILE A 6 4.48 9.93 -11.24
CA ILE A 6 5.48 8.94 -10.84
C ILE A 6 5.12 8.46 -9.45
N PHE A 7 4.92 7.16 -9.28
CA PHE A 7 4.63 6.57 -7.97
C PHE A 7 5.89 5.93 -7.36
N LEU A 8 6.08 6.12 -6.05
CA LEU A 8 7.15 5.51 -5.25
C LEU A 8 6.48 4.68 -4.16
N LEU A 9 6.69 3.37 -4.16
CA LEU A 9 5.90 2.43 -3.37
C LEU A 9 6.57 2.14 -2.01
N GLY A 10 5.78 2.20 -0.94
CA GLY A 10 6.15 1.82 0.43
C GLY A 10 5.56 0.46 0.81
N GLY A 11 5.47 0.15 2.11
CA GLY A 11 4.68 -0.96 2.69
C GLY A 11 4.40 -2.20 1.83
N HIS A 12 5.23 -3.24 1.85
CA HIS A 12 4.98 -4.46 1.07
C HIS A 12 3.91 -5.36 1.72
N ASP A 13 2.67 -5.18 1.29
CA ASP A 13 1.50 -5.99 1.61
C ASP A 13 0.55 -6.12 0.40
N LEU A 14 -0.67 -6.63 0.63
CA LEU A 14 -1.62 -6.83 -0.46
C LEU A 14 -2.12 -5.51 -1.06
N GLU A 15 -2.24 -4.44 -0.28
CA GLU A 15 -2.65 -3.15 -0.81
C GLU A 15 -1.60 -2.66 -1.81
N MET A 16 -0.33 -2.72 -1.45
CA MET A 16 0.75 -2.24 -2.31
C MET A 16 0.95 -3.08 -3.56
N ILE A 17 0.87 -4.41 -3.46
CA ILE A 17 0.91 -5.30 -4.64
C ILE A 17 -0.24 -4.94 -5.60
N THR A 18 -1.43 -4.67 -5.05
CA THR A 18 -2.60 -4.31 -5.84
C THR A 18 -2.41 -2.97 -6.55
N ILE A 19 -1.83 -1.97 -5.87
CA ILE A 19 -1.47 -0.68 -6.47
C ILE A 19 -0.46 -0.87 -7.60
N ALA A 20 0.62 -1.64 -7.38
CA ALA A 20 1.61 -1.93 -8.41
C ALA A 20 0.99 -2.57 -9.66
N ASP A 21 0.08 -3.53 -9.46
CA ASP A 21 -0.65 -4.20 -10.54
C ASP A 21 -1.52 -3.23 -11.36
N ILE A 22 -2.23 -2.32 -10.69
CA ILE A 22 -3.03 -1.28 -11.37
C ILE A 22 -2.12 -0.36 -12.20
N LEU A 23 -1.04 0.13 -11.60
CA LEU A 23 -0.10 1.04 -12.26
C LEU A 23 0.53 0.39 -13.48
N ASN A 24 0.92 -0.89 -13.37
CA ASN A 24 1.47 -1.67 -14.48
C ASN A 24 0.44 -1.87 -15.60
N LYS A 25 -0.81 -2.25 -15.27
CA LYS A 25 -1.89 -2.43 -16.26
C LYS A 25 -2.21 -1.15 -17.04
N LEU A 26 -2.09 0.01 -16.38
CA LEU A 26 -2.33 1.32 -16.99
C LEU A 26 -1.08 1.92 -17.67
N GLY A 27 0.08 1.25 -17.59
CA GLY A 27 1.33 1.75 -18.16
C GLY A 27 1.87 3.01 -17.47
N ILE A 28 1.54 3.20 -16.19
CA ILE A 28 1.95 4.35 -15.39
C ILE A 28 3.31 4.06 -14.78
N LYS A 29 4.19 5.07 -14.78
CA LYS A 29 5.55 4.93 -14.25
C LYS A 29 5.53 4.84 -12.72
N PHE A 30 6.15 3.80 -12.19
CA PHE A 30 6.35 3.62 -10.75
C PHE A 30 7.70 2.97 -10.45
N TYR A 31 8.12 3.09 -9.19
CA TYR A 31 9.30 2.45 -8.65
C TYR A 31 8.93 1.71 -7.37
N ASP A 32 9.36 0.45 -7.29
CA ASP A 32 9.11 -0.43 -6.17
C ASP A 32 10.42 -1.10 -5.74
N GLU A 33 10.93 -0.69 -4.58
CA GLU A 33 12.12 -1.27 -3.93
C GLU A 33 11.75 -2.45 -3.01
N ASN A 34 10.49 -2.92 -3.06
CA ASN A 34 9.91 -3.94 -2.17
C ASN A 34 10.12 -3.61 -0.69
N LEU A 35 9.87 -2.35 -0.32
CA LEU A 35 10.08 -1.86 1.04
C LEU A 35 9.02 -2.44 1.96
N LYS A 36 9.43 -2.93 3.12
CA LYS A 36 8.54 -3.33 4.20
C LYS A 36 8.20 -2.11 5.05
N TRP A 37 7.15 -2.22 5.86
CA TRP A 37 6.69 -1.19 6.80
C TRP A 37 7.79 -0.61 7.71
N ASP A 38 8.76 -1.44 8.11
CA ASP A 38 9.88 -1.04 8.98
C ASP A 38 10.97 -0.24 8.25
N ASN A 39 11.03 -0.32 6.91
CA ASN A 39 12.08 0.31 6.11
C ASN A 39 11.57 1.17 4.93
N ALA A 40 10.26 1.44 4.87
CA ALA A 40 9.59 2.30 3.88
C ALA A 40 9.95 3.78 4.05
N ASN A 41 11.21 4.13 3.80
CA ASN A 41 11.75 5.48 3.90
C ASN A 41 11.90 6.11 2.51
N LEU A 42 11.57 7.40 2.38
CA LEU A 42 11.66 8.13 1.11
C LEU A 42 13.10 8.19 0.56
N SER A 43 14.12 8.20 1.42
CA SER A 43 15.53 8.19 1.02
C SER A 43 15.94 6.99 0.16
N ARG A 44 15.21 5.87 0.23
CA ARG A 44 15.39 4.70 -0.65
C ARG A 44 15.20 5.08 -2.12
N TYR A 45 14.39 6.10 -2.39
CA TYR A 45 14.12 6.65 -3.72
C TYR A 45 14.85 7.97 -4.01
N SER A 46 15.97 8.22 -3.32
CA SER A 46 16.75 9.48 -3.47
C SER A 46 17.13 9.79 -4.92
N LYS A 47 17.41 8.77 -5.74
CA LYS A 47 17.70 8.94 -7.17
C LYS A 47 16.51 9.55 -7.91
N GLN A 48 15.32 8.98 -7.73
CA GLN A 48 14.07 9.41 -8.35
C GLN A 48 13.65 10.78 -7.85
N VAL A 49 13.77 11.02 -6.54
CA VAL A 49 13.50 12.33 -5.93
C VAL A 49 14.42 13.41 -6.49
N THR A 50 15.70 13.08 -6.73
CA THR A 50 16.67 14.01 -7.35
C THR A 50 16.37 14.25 -8.83
N GLU A 51 16.01 13.19 -9.57
CA GLU A 51 15.78 13.25 -11.02
C GLU A 51 14.50 14.02 -11.39
N PHE A 52 13.40 13.80 -10.65
CA PHE A 52 12.07 14.35 -10.97
C PHE A 52 11.63 15.47 -10.02
N GLY A 53 12.33 15.67 -8.92
CA GLY A 53 11.99 16.66 -7.91
C GLY A 53 12.10 18.08 -8.43
N ASN A 54 11.15 18.93 -8.04
CA ASN A 54 11.03 20.34 -8.42
C ASN A 54 10.86 20.59 -9.92
N ASN A 55 10.67 19.53 -10.72
CA ASN A 55 10.32 19.67 -12.13
C ASN A 55 8.78 19.75 -12.26
N PRO A 56 8.22 20.86 -12.76
CA PRO A 56 6.77 21.04 -12.87
C PRO A 56 6.09 20.08 -13.87
N GLU A 57 6.85 19.41 -14.73
CA GLU A 57 6.33 18.37 -15.62
C GLU A 57 5.93 17.10 -14.88
N TYR A 58 6.38 16.89 -13.64
CA TYR A 58 6.14 15.67 -12.89
C TYR A 58 5.42 15.94 -11.58
N LEU A 59 4.61 14.98 -11.14
CA LEU A 59 4.08 14.88 -9.78
C LEU A 59 4.57 13.56 -9.19
N ILE A 60 5.33 13.63 -8.10
CA ILE A 60 5.84 12.46 -7.39
C ILE A 60 4.83 12.09 -6.31
N CYS A 61 4.29 10.89 -6.38
CA CYS A 61 3.36 10.32 -5.40
C CYS A 61 4.09 9.26 -4.58
N GLY A 62 4.47 9.58 -3.35
CA GLY A 62 5.06 8.60 -2.43
C GLY A 62 3.97 7.95 -1.58
N ILE A 63 3.89 6.62 -1.63
CA ILE A 63 2.84 5.84 -0.96
C ILE A 63 3.42 5.22 0.31
N GLU A 64 2.89 5.57 1.48
CA GLU A 64 3.27 5.01 2.79
C GLU A 64 4.78 5.14 3.09
N LEU A 65 5.40 6.20 2.55
CA LEU A 65 6.81 6.49 2.75
C LEU A 65 6.99 7.47 3.90
N LYS A 66 7.80 7.06 4.87
CA LYS A 66 8.29 7.94 5.94
C LYS A 66 9.23 8.96 5.32
N ASN A 67 8.95 10.24 5.57
CA ASN A 67 9.84 11.31 5.15
C ASN A 67 11.06 11.40 6.08
N ASP A 68 12.19 10.87 5.63
CA ASP A 68 13.50 10.96 6.28
C ASP A 68 14.47 11.89 5.54
N LEU A 69 13.97 12.69 4.61
CA LEU A 69 14.73 13.70 3.89
C LEU A 69 14.62 15.07 4.59
N GLY A 70 15.68 15.88 4.53
CA GLY A 70 15.69 17.22 5.12
C GLY A 70 14.72 18.21 4.47
N SER A 71 14.33 17.98 3.22
CA SER A 71 13.33 18.78 2.49
C SER A 71 12.65 17.94 1.41
N LEU A 72 11.33 18.09 1.28
CA LEU A 72 10.56 17.48 0.19
C LEU A 72 10.57 18.39 -1.06
N PRO A 73 10.57 17.81 -2.27
CA PRO A 73 10.33 18.56 -3.49
C PRO A 73 8.96 19.25 -3.48
N VAL A 74 8.84 20.39 -4.17
CA VAL A 74 7.56 21.13 -4.24
C VAL A 74 6.45 20.37 -4.97
N ASN A 75 6.84 19.39 -5.79
CA ASN A 75 5.95 18.53 -6.58
C ASN A 75 5.81 17.12 -5.97
N TYR A 76 5.99 16.99 -4.65
CA TYR A 76 5.78 15.73 -3.93
C TYR A 76 4.39 15.71 -3.26
N LYS A 77 3.69 14.60 -3.42
CA LYS A 77 2.43 14.29 -2.73
C LYS A 77 2.61 12.99 -1.94
N LEU A 78 2.39 13.07 -0.63
CA LEU A 78 2.26 11.89 0.21
C LEU A 78 0.87 11.28 0.01
N ILE A 79 0.84 9.96 -0.16
CA ILE A 79 -0.34 9.10 -0.11
C ILE A 79 -0.12 8.18 1.08
N ASP A 80 -0.96 8.30 2.10
CA ASP A 80 -0.85 7.52 3.33
C ASP A 80 -2.17 7.62 4.09
N HIS A 81 -2.50 6.58 4.85
CA HIS A 81 -3.65 6.53 5.75
C HIS A 81 -3.34 5.88 7.09
N HIS A 82 -2.07 5.60 7.41
CA HIS A 82 -1.69 5.04 8.70
C HIS A 82 -1.29 6.11 9.71
N GLU A 83 -1.16 5.69 10.97
CA GLU A 83 -0.76 6.52 12.11
C GLU A 83 -1.63 7.79 12.26
N ASN A 84 -1.10 8.94 11.85
CA ASN A 84 -1.77 10.24 11.99
C ASN A 84 -2.81 10.49 10.88
N ASN A 85 -2.88 9.61 9.88
CA ASN A 85 -3.76 9.71 8.71
C ASN A 85 -4.91 8.69 8.72
N ASP A 86 -5.19 8.05 9.86
CA ASP A 86 -6.18 6.95 10.04
C ASP A 86 -7.63 7.24 9.61
N LYS A 87 -7.95 8.51 9.36
CA LYS A 87 -9.27 8.96 8.86
C LYS A 87 -9.30 9.16 7.34
N MET A 88 -8.17 9.04 6.67
CA MET A 88 -8.07 9.17 5.22
C MET A 88 -8.60 7.90 4.53
N PRO A 89 -9.04 8.01 3.26
CA PRO A 89 -9.22 6.83 2.40
C PRO A 89 -7.93 6.02 2.34
N SER A 90 -8.03 4.71 2.05
CA SER A 90 -6.85 3.85 1.94
C SER A 90 -5.90 4.33 0.83
N SER A 91 -4.64 3.89 0.85
CA SER A 91 -3.69 4.29 -0.21
C SER A 91 -4.19 3.87 -1.59
N LEU A 92 -4.84 2.70 -1.71
CA LEU A 92 -5.44 2.23 -2.95
C LEU A 92 -6.58 3.15 -3.43
N GLU A 93 -7.41 3.65 -2.53
CA GLU A 93 -8.48 4.60 -2.87
C GLU A 93 -7.94 5.96 -3.31
N GLN A 94 -6.93 6.48 -2.59
CA GLN A 94 -6.25 7.73 -2.95
C GLN A 94 -5.57 7.63 -4.32
N VAL A 95 -4.94 6.49 -4.63
CA VAL A 95 -4.37 6.21 -5.95
C VAL A 95 -5.49 6.19 -7.01
N ALA A 96 -6.59 5.49 -6.76
CA ALA A 96 -7.70 5.42 -7.71
C ALA A 96 -8.29 6.80 -8.04
N GLU A 97 -8.41 7.67 -7.02
CA GLU A 97 -8.85 9.06 -7.19
C GLU A 97 -7.88 9.84 -8.08
N ILE A 98 -6.57 9.76 -7.82
CA ILE A 98 -5.53 10.44 -8.62
C ILE A 98 -5.56 9.97 -10.08
N LEU A 99 -5.82 8.68 -10.31
CA LEU A 99 -5.89 8.09 -11.64
C LEU A 99 -7.24 8.29 -12.33
N GLY A 100 -8.26 8.75 -11.61
CA GLY A 100 -9.63 8.90 -12.12
C GLY A 100 -10.28 7.57 -12.50
N ILE A 101 -9.95 6.48 -11.80
CA ILE A 101 -10.49 5.14 -12.05
C ILE A 101 -11.47 4.73 -10.95
N SER A 102 -12.35 3.78 -11.28
CA SER A 102 -13.22 3.15 -10.29
C SER A 102 -12.64 1.81 -9.83
N LEU A 103 -12.61 1.61 -8.51
CA LEU A 103 -12.24 0.34 -7.91
C LEU A 103 -13.39 -0.66 -8.00
N ASP A 104 -13.09 -1.89 -8.42
CA ASP A 104 -14.06 -2.99 -8.38
C ASP A 104 -14.25 -3.54 -6.96
N ARG A 105 -15.13 -4.52 -6.81
CA ARG A 105 -15.44 -5.14 -5.51
C ARG A 105 -14.21 -5.73 -4.83
N LYS A 106 -13.30 -6.38 -5.55
CA LYS A 106 -12.09 -6.97 -4.94
C LYS A 106 -11.19 -5.86 -4.41
N HIS A 107 -10.94 -4.82 -5.20
CA HIS A 107 -10.14 -3.68 -4.77
C HIS A 107 -10.74 -2.98 -3.54
N GLN A 108 -12.06 -2.82 -3.49
CA GLN A 108 -12.74 -2.22 -2.35
C GLN A 108 -12.62 -3.06 -1.07
N LEU A 109 -12.63 -4.40 -1.20
CA LEU A 109 -12.38 -5.29 -0.07
C LEU A 109 -10.94 -5.23 0.42
N ILE A 110 -9.97 -5.06 -0.49
CA ILE A 110 -8.56 -4.86 -0.13
C ILE A 110 -8.38 -3.53 0.61
N ALA A 111 -8.93 -2.44 0.08
CA ALA A 111 -8.93 -1.14 0.75
C ALA A 111 -9.58 -1.20 2.16
N ALA A 112 -10.71 -1.89 2.29
CA ALA A 112 -11.36 -2.09 3.58
C ALA A 112 -10.52 -2.93 4.55
N ASN A 113 -9.87 -4.00 4.06
CA ASN A 113 -8.93 -4.79 4.84
C ASN A 113 -7.80 -3.91 5.39
N ASP A 114 -7.29 -2.99 4.58
CA ASP A 114 -6.17 -2.15 4.98
C ASP A 114 -6.56 -1.10 6.02
N ARG A 115 -7.70 -0.42 5.83
CA ARG A 115 -8.20 0.59 6.79
C ARG A 115 -8.54 0.04 8.17
N GLY A 116 -9.10 -1.16 8.23
CA GLY A 116 -9.66 -1.67 9.49
C GLY A 116 -9.96 -3.16 9.50
N TYR A 117 -9.22 -3.93 8.71
CA TYR A 117 -9.19 -5.38 8.77
C TYR A 117 -10.56 -6.01 8.48
N ILE A 118 -10.92 -7.06 9.24
CA ILE A 118 -12.18 -7.77 9.13
C ILE A 118 -13.38 -6.85 9.37
N THR A 119 -13.32 -5.96 10.35
CA THR A 119 -14.44 -5.10 10.74
C THR A 119 -14.88 -4.18 9.60
N GLU A 120 -13.94 -3.57 8.89
CA GLU A 120 -14.25 -2.68 7.76
C GLU A 120 -14.73 -3.47 6.54
N MET A 121 -14.18 -4.67 6.29
CA MET A 121 -14.71 -5.56 5.26
C MET A 121 -16.17 -5.98 5.55
N GLU A 122 -16.50 -6.31 6.79
CA GLU A 122 -17.87 -6.65 7.20
C GLU A 122 -18.84 -5.47 7.03
N LYS A 123 -18.43 -4.25 7.42
CA LYS A 123 -19.21 -3.02 7.19
C LYS A 123 -19.45 -2.76 5.70
N TYR A 124 -18.48 -3.10 4.85
CA TYR A 124 -18.63 -3.03 3.39
C TYR A 124 -19.54 -4.13 2.80
N GLY A 125 -19.95 -5.11 3.62
CA GLY A 125 -20.81 -6.21 3.19
C GLY A 125 -20.04 -7.37 2.56
N ALA A 126 -18.82 -7.63 3.05
CA ALA A 126 -18.06 -8.83 2.70
C ALA A 126 -18.72 -10.09 3.28
N THR A 127 -18.73 -11.15 2.49
CA THR A 127 -19.06 -12.49 2.98
C THR A 127 -17.89 -13.09 3.75
N SER A 128 -18.15 -14.11 4.58
CA SER A 128 -17.09 -14.83 5.28
C SER A 128 -16.08 -15.50 4.33
N GLN A 129 -16.50 -15.85 3.10
CA GLN A 129 -15.60 -16.41 2.10
C GLN A 129 -14.66 -15.35 1.51
N GLU A 130 -15.18 -14.16 1.21
CA GLU A 130 -14.38 -13.03 0.73
C GLU A 130 -13.36 -12.58 1.78
N ILE A 131 -13.79 -12.45 3.03
CA ILE A 131 -12.89 -12.11 4.14
C ILE A 131 -11.77 -13.15 4.24
N LYS A 132 -12.08 -14.44 4.19
CA LYS A 132 -11.06 -15.50 4.24
C LYS A 132 -10.08 -15.43 3.07
N SER A 133 -10.57 -15.15 1.85
CA SER A 133 -9.73 -15.01 0.66
C SER A 133 -8.78 -13.84 0.79
N ILE A 134 -9.30 -12.62 1.03
CA ILE A 134 -8.50 -11.40 1.15
C ILE A 134 -7.49 -11.52 2.28
N ARG A 135 -7.91 -12.04 3.44
CA ARG A 135 -7.00 -12.25 4.57
C ARG A 135 -5.89 -13.25 4.25
N LYS A 136 -6.18 -14.28 3.44
CA LYS A 136 -5.17 -15.25 3.01
C LYS A 136 -4.17 -14.58 2.05
N GLU A 137 -4.67 -13.89 1.04
CA GLU A 137 -3.85 -13.15 0.05
C GLU A 137 -2.94 -12.12 0.75
N ASP A 138 -3.43 -11.42 1.77
CA ASP A 138 -2.65 -10.45 2.53
C ASP A 138 -1.50 -11.06 3.32
N ARG A 139 -1.74 -12.20 3.96
CA ARG A 139 -0.67 -12.92 4.67
C ARG A 139 0.36 -13.48 3.69
N GLU A 140 -0.07 -13.98 2.54
CA GLU A 140 0.83 -14.43 1.48
C GLU A 140 1.69 -13.27 0.95
N ALA A 141 1.10 -12.10 0.72
CA ALA A 141 1.81 -10.88 0.31
C ALA A 141 2.89 -10.46 1.32
N GLN A 142 2.60 -10.57 2.61
CA GLN A 142 3.54 -10.26 3.69
C GLN A 142 4.62 -11.35 3.89
N GLY A 143 4.60 -12.42 3.09
CA GLY A 143 5.54 -13.53 3.19
C GLY A 143 5.30 -14.45 4.40
N MET A 144 4.10 -14.40 5.00
CA MET A 144 3.70 -15.36 6.00
C MET A 144 3.36 -16.69 5.32
N SER A 145 4.30 -17.62 5.31
CA SER A 145 4.04 -18.98 4.80
C SER A 145 3.09 -19.75 5.74
N GLU A 146 2.37 -20.74 5.19
CA GLU A 146 1.54 -21.67 5.98
C GLU A 146 2.36 -22.41 7.08
N GLU A 147 3.67 -22.57 6.90
CA GLU A 147 4.59 -23.12 7.91
C GLU A 147 4.78 -22.20 9.12
N ASN A 148 4.90 -20.87 8.90
CA ASN A 148 5.01 -19.89 9.99
C ASN A 148 3.71 -19.82 10.80
N GLU A 149 2.55 -19.96 10.16
CA GLU A 149 1.27 -20.04 10.86
C GLU A 149 1.12 -21.30 11.72
N LYS A 150 1.59 -22.45 11.22
CA LYS A 150 1.52 -23.72 11.96
C LYS A 150 2.48 -23.72 13.15
N ALA A 151 3.68 -23.15 12.97
CA ALA A 151 4.64 -22.95 14.06
C ALA A 151 4.10 -22.01 15.14
N ALA A 152 3.45 -20.90 14.77
CA ALA A 152 2.83 -19.98 15.72
C ALA A 152 1.67 -20.63 16.51
N LYS A 153 0.83 -21.43 15.84
CA LYS A 153 -0.25 -22.18 16.49
C LYS A 153 0.28 -23.25 17.47
N ASN A 154 1.36 -23.94 17.09
CA ASN A 154 1.99 -24.95 17.96
C ASN A 154 2.67 -24.31 19.18
N ALA A 155 3.34 -23.17 19.03
CA ALA A 155 3.99 -22.47 20.13
C ALA A 155 3.02 -21.92 21.18
N ILE A 156 1.78 -21.60 20.80
CA ILE A 156 0.71 -21.20 21.74
C ILE A 156 0.14 -22.43 22.46
N ALA A 157 0.04 -23.58 21.79
CA ALA A 157 -0.43 -24.83 22.39
C ALA A 157 0.57 -25.40 23.42
N GLU A 158 1.87 -25.29 23.17
CA GLU A 158 2.93 -25.78 24.07
C GLU A 158 3.15 -24.91 25.32
N ASN A 159 2.70 -23.65 25.32
CA ASN A 159 2.78 -22.75 26.49
C ASN A 159 1.51 -22.77 27.36
N MET A 160 0.55 -23.64 27.06
CA MET A 160 -0.66 -23.88 27.86
C MET A 160 -0.66 -25.25 28.56
N GLU A 161 0.45 -26.01 28.48
CA GLU A 161 0.74 -27.17 29.34
C GLU A 161 1.64 -26.78 30.52
#